data_AF-A0A7V6DEA0-F1
#
_entry.id   AF-A0A7V6DEA0-F1
#
_cell.length_a   1.000
_cell.length_b   1.000
_cell.length_c   1.000
_cell.angle_alpha   90.00
_cell.angle_beta   90.00
_cell.angle_gamma   90.00
#
_symmetry.space_group_name_H-M   'P 1'
#
loop_
_entity.id
_entity.type
_entity.pdbx_description
1 polymer ?
#
loop_
_entity_poly.entity_id
_entity_poly.type
_entity_poly.pdbx_seq_one_letter_code
_entity_poly.pdbx_strand_id
1 'polypeptide(L)'
;MARPTILVVDPDDSRRKDLARGLAEFGYEVVSAENEAEGLRFATGLTPDVIVADAGATAFASGEVLDKLGGEGKARPLLVLLGGEAEESEEEPVAGVVRLAVSGLTAMGVLRKVHTALVGLELALEADARFESLQGTFQKRPLFDLLPELARGVVSGRLLMEEGEIALQDGEVIAARAGRVRGFKAFLRIARNAGGAFRLLVGPPGAEREIQKDQLSLMAAAIEDQHRYAEAVGKLPDLASRARLEMGPAFFSTQFSPAQQALLGCLQKPLKIWSLLDAVTAPDGEVLEELTRLHQIGFVVFEEPEYNVRVLTDSTADLPADVALRHGIYVIPLSVIFGNDVMRDGIDITPAVFYKMLESRKDVHPRTTPPTKGSFLADYRSLLRRYDLVSLHITEKMSQTVVNAREAKKELGDVLSEVRADGTQPVLEIVNSKQVSTGLGLMALFAARMAQRGLSARSIRERLEDMRERFHLLFVVDTLDYLVRGGRIGKARGLIGGLLGIKPILGLVDGEVAAIDKVRGGKAAHPKVIELLKERVDPEKPVVAGIGHAAAPIWSGRLRELLHEHFTITEFLLNEIGPVVGTHVGPGCVGVVMFQPTEEEAPLIAPLPTAE
;
A
#
# COMPACT_ATOMS: atom_id res chain seq x y z
N MET A 1 -19.26 16.32 18.68
CA MET A 1 -18.79 16.36 20.08
C MET A 1 -18.31 17.78 20.33
N ALA A 2 -18.41 18.28 21.56
CA ALA A 2 -17.71 19.52 21.91
C ALA A 2 -16.20 19.28 21.73
N ARG A 3 -15.48 20.24 21.15
CA ARG A 3 -14.01 20.16 21.05
C ARG A 3 -13.40 20.25 22.46
N PRO A 4 -12.19 19.69 22.66
CA PRO A 4 -11.53 19.75 23.96
C PRO A 4 -11.29 21.20 24.39
N THR A 5 -11.46 21.46 25.69
CA THR A 5 -11.07 22.72 26.33
C THR A 5 -9.55 22.75 26.52
N ILE A 6 -8.91 23.82 26.06
CA ILE A 6 -7.45 23.97 26.08
C ILE A 6 -7.04 25.06 27.06
N LEU A 7 -6.16 24.74 27.99
CA LEU A 7 -5.46 25.71 28.81
C LEU A 7 -4.04 25.94 28.26
N VAL A 8 -3.73 27.17 27.85
CA VAL A 8 -2.38 27.58 27.41
C VAL A 8 -1.66 28.30 28.56
N VAL A 9 -0.58 27.72 29.07
CA VAL A 9 0.26 28.28 30.15
C VAL A 9 1.64 28.61 29.59
N ASP A 10 1.87 29.87 29.26
CA ASP A 10 3.10 30.27 28.56
C ASP A 10 3.51 31.68 29.00
N PRO A 11 4.71 31.89 29.58
CA PRO A 11 5.14 33.21 30.02
C PRO A 11 5.43 34.17 28.86
N ASP A 12 5.70 33.66 27.65
CA ASP A 12 5.89 34.50 26.46
C ASP A 12 4.53 35.05 25.99
N ASP A 13 4.32 36.35 26.16
CA ASP A 13 3.05 37.00 25.82
C ASP A 13 2.69 36.91 24.33
N SER A 14 3.68 36.98 23.44
CA SER A 14 3.43 36.91 22.00
C SER A 14 3.03 35.50 21.60
N ARG A 15 3.81 34.50 22.03
CA ARG A 15 3.54 33.09 21.71
C ARG A 15 2.23 32.61 22.33
N ARG A 16 1.94 33.00 23.57
CA ARG A 16 0.67 32.72 24.25
C ARG A 16 -0.53 33.25 23.47
N LYS A 17 -0.47 34.52 23.03
CA LYS A 17 -1.56 35.14 22.24
C LYS A 17 -1.73 34.48 20.87
N ASP A 18 -0.64 34.16 20.20
CA ASP A 18 -0.67 33.49 18.90
C ASP A 18 -1.25 32.07 19.00
N LEU A 19 -0.85 31.30 20.02
CA LEU A 19 -1.42 29.99 20.31
C LEU A 19 -2.90 30.08 20.65
N ALA A 20 -3.28 30.99 21.54
CA ALA A 20 -4.68 31.13 21.96
C ALA A 20 -5.59 31.53 20.78
N ARG A 21 -5.18 32.51 19.99
CA ARG A 21 -5.90 32.94 18.80
C ARG A 21 -5.99 31.83 17.76
N GLY A 22 -4.87 31.19 17.41
CA GLY A 22 -4.85 30.17 16.38
C GLY A 22 -5.64 28.92 16.75
N LEU A 23 -5.57 28.48 18.01
CA LEU A 23 -6.40 27.37 18.50
C LEU A 23 -7.88 27.75 18.52
N ALA A 24 -8.23 28.99 18.91
CA ALA A 24 -9.61 29.45 18.82
C ALA A 24 -10.13 29.51 17.37
N GLU A 25 -9.29 29.87 16.39
CA GLU A 25 -9.62 29.82 14.96
C GLU A 25 -9.91 28.40 14.46
N PHE A 26 -9.27 27.39 15.05
CA PHE A 26 -9.62 25.97 14.82
C PHE A 26 -10.87 25.51 15.59
N GLY A 27 -11.52 26.40 16.36
CA GLY A 27 -12.76 26.12 17.08
C GLY A 27 -12.57 25.51 18.47
N TYR A 28 -11.37 25.54 19.04
CA TYR A 28 -11.13 25.13 20.41
C TYR A 28 -11.59 26.20 21.41
N GLU A 29 -12.11 25.78 22.55
CA GLU A 29 -12.32 26.68 23.68
C GLU A 29 -10.98 26.87 24.41
N VAL A 30 -10.42 28.08 24.35
CA VAL A 30 -9.07 28.33 24.85
C VAL A 30 -9.09 29.30 26.02
N VAL A 31 -8.45 28.90 27.11
CA VAL A 31 -8.12 29.75 28.26
C VAL A 31 -6.62 29.91 28.32
N SER A 32 -6.13 31.13 28.57
CA SER A 32 -4.70 31.40 28.67
C SER A 32 -4.32 31.85 30.09
N ALA A 33 -3.18 31.38 30.58
CA ALA A 33 -2.56 31.83 31.83
C ALA A 33 -1.18 32.44 31.53
N GLU A 34 -0.88 33.57 32.18
CA GLU A 34 0.38 34.29 31.94
C GLU A 34 1.57 33.70 32.73
N ASN A 35 1.28 32.90 33.76
CA ASN A 35 2.28 32.29 34.62
C ASN A 35 1.79 30.96 35.20
N GLU A 36 2.72 30.21 35.78
CA GLU A 36 2.49 28.88 36.36
C GLU A 36 1.44 28.87 37.48
N ALA A 37 1.46 29.88 38.38
CA ALA A 37 0.52 29.95 39.50
C ALA A 37 -0.93 30.15 39.03
N GLU A 38 -1.12 31.03 38.05
CA GLU A 38 -2.42 31.22 37.39
C GLU A 38 -2.84 29.97 36.62
N GLY A 39 -1.91 29.34 35.90
CA GLY A 39 -2.15 28.09 35.17
C GLY A 39 -2.66 26.97 36.07
N LEU A 40 -2.04 26.76 37.24
CA LEU A 40 -2.47 25.75 38.21
C LEU A 40 -3.88 26.03 38.75
N ARG A 41 -4.19 27.30 39.04
CA ARG A 41 -5.52 27.73 39.48
C ARG A 41 -6.57 27.43 38.42
N PHE A 42 -6.30 27.76 37.16
CA PHE A 42 -7.20 27.50 36.04
C PHE A 42 -7.34 26.01 35.74
N ALA A 43 -6.25 25.24 35.74
CA ALA A 43 -6.31 23.79 35.53
C ALA A 43 -7.20 23.10 36.57
N THR A 44 -7.12 23.50 37.83
CA THR A 44 -7.93 22.94 38.93
C THR A 44 -9.41 23.34 38.83
N GLY A 45 -9.68 24.59 38.45
CA GLY A 45 -11.05 25.13 38.39
C GLY A 45 -11.82 24.75 37.13
N LEU A 46 -11.13 24.70 35.98
CA LEU A 46 -11.73 24.45 34.67
C LEU A 46 -11.73 22.98 34.28
N THR A 47 -10.82 22.18 34.84
CA THR A 47 -10.58 20.78 34.43
C THR A 47 -10.48 20.65 32.91
N PRO A 48 -9.49 21.32 32.26
CA PRO A 48 -9.36 21.30 30.80
C PRO A 48 -9.09 19.89 30.30
N ASP A 49 -9.43 19.61 29.04
CA ASP A 49 -9.10 18.34 28.39
C ASP A 49 -7.62 18.30 27.96
N VAL A 50 -7.07 19.46 27.60
CA VAL A 50 -5.67 19.61 27.19
C VAL A 50 -5.03 20.81 27.87
N ILE A 51 -3.78 20.65 28.31
CA ILE A 51 -2.94 21.72 28.84
C ILE A 51 -1.74 21.85 27.91
N VAL A 52 -1.54 23.02 27.31
CA VAL A 52 -0.33 23.37 26.55
C VAL A 52 0.52 24.27 27.43
N ALA A 53 1.69 23.81 27.86
CA ALA A 53 2.54 24.55 28.80
C ALA A 53 3.97 24.72 28.28
N ASP A 54 4.59 25.87 28.52
CA ASP A 54 6.02 26.06 28.33
C ASP A 54 6.81 25.15 29.29
N ALA A 55 7.89 24.54 28.80
CA ALA A 55 8.70 23.62 29.59
C ALA A 55 9.41 24.29 30.79
N GLY A 56 9.53 25.62 30.79
CA GLY A 56 10.00 26.40 31.93
C GLY A 56 9.00 26.46 33.10
N ALA A 57 7.74 26.10 32.89
CA ALA A 57 6.75 25.95 33.96
C ALA A 57 6.95 24.60 34.69
N THR A 58 7.87 24.60 35.66
CA THR A 58 8.39 23.41 36.36
C THR A 58 7.33 22.45 36.93
N ALA A 59 6.23 22.96 37.47
CA ALA A 59 5.12 22.19 38.03
C ALA A 59 4.30 21.46 36.96
N PHE A 60 4.30 21.97 35.72
CA PHE A 60 3.77 21.26 34.56
C PHE A 60 4.82 20.32 33.99
N ALA A 61 6.07 20.75 33.90
CA ALA A 61 7.17 19.97 33.32
C ALA A 61 7.44 18.65 34.06
N SER A 62 7.18 18.59 35.37
CA SER A 62 7.29 17.38 36.20
C SER A 62 6.16 16.38 36.00
N GLY A 63 5.05 16.77 35.36
CA GLY A 63 3.86 15.93 35.18
C GLY A 63 3.02 15.71 36.45
N GLU A 64 3.48 16.10 37.64
CA GLU A 64 2.77 15.94 38.92
C GLU A 64 1.37 16.57 38.92
N VAL A 65 1.17 17.61 38.11
CA VAL A 65 -0.14 18.26 37.93
C VAL A 65 -1.20 17.28 37.41
N LEU A 66 -0.82 16.29 36.60
CA LEU A 66 -1.73 15.30 36.05
C LEU A 66 -2.29 14.37 37.13
N ASP A 67 -1.49 14.02 38.14
CA ASP A 67 -1.94 13.19 39.25
C ASP A 67 -2.97 13.89 40.12
N LYS A 68 -2.84 15.22 40.27
CA LYS A 68 -3.80 16.05 41.01
C LYS A 68 -5.12 16.23 40.25
N LEU A 69 -5.09 16.23 38.93
CA LEU A 69 -6.27 16.43 38.07
C LEU A 69 -7.00 15.11 37.76
N GLY A 70 -6.30 13.97 37.78
CA GLY A 70 -6.80 12.65 37.40
C GLY A 70 -7.45 11.79 38.48
N GLY A 71 -8.16 12.36 39.45
CA GLY A 71 -8.81 11.63 40.56
C GLY A 71 -9.97 10.70 40.14
N GLU A 72 -10.49 9.89 41.08
CA GLU A 72 -11.53 8.86 40.82
C GLU A 72 -12.70 9.37 39.96
N GLY A 73 -12.82 8.80 38.76
CA GLY A 73 -13.93 9.06 37.83
C GLY A 73 -13.72 10.22 36.83
N LYS A 74 -12.59 10.92 36.85
CA LYS A 74 -12.27 12.00 35.88
C LYS A 74 -11.25 11.54 34.82
N ALA A 75 -11.46 11.94 33.57
CA ALA A 75 -10.47 11.76 32.51
C ALA A 75 -9.24 12.64 32.80
N ARG A 76 -8.04 12.05 32.72
CA ARG A 76 -6.78 12.81 32.85
C ARG A 76 -6.59 13.72 31.62
N PRO A 77 -6.21 14.99 31.79
CA PRO A 77 -5.89 15.85 30.67
C PRO A 77 -4.64 15.38 29.93
N LEU A 78 -4.56 15.68 28.64
CA LEU A 78 -3.31 15.61 27.89
C LEU A 78 -2.46 16.84 28.22
N LEU A 79 -1.20 16.65 28.61
CA LEU A 79 -0.24 17.73 28.82
C LEU A 79 0.73 17.81 27.64
N VAL A 80 0.74 18.93 26.94
CA VAL A 80 1.64 19.24 25.82
C VAL A 80 2.69 20.24 26.30
N LEU A 81 3.94 19.80 26.43
CA LEU A 81 5.07 20.63 26.87
C LEU A 81 5.84 21.19 25.68
N LEU A 82 5.95 22.52 25.62
CA LEU A 82 6.69 23.24 24.59
C LEU A 82 8.12 23.49 25.08
N GLY A 83 9.13 22.86 24.47
CA GLY A 83 10.52 22.98 24.90
C GLY A 83 11.55 22.88 23.77
N GLY A 84 12.82 22.79 24.14
CA GLY A 84 13.90 22.49 23.20
C GLY A 84 13.83 21.05 22.67
N GLU A 85 14.65 20.74 21.66
CA GLU A 85 14.95 19.33 21.37
C GLU A 85 15.46 18.70 22.66
N ALA A 86 14.82 17.62 23.09
CA ALA A 86 15.40 16.82 24.16
C ALA A 86 16.77 16.36 23.64
N GLU A 87 17.86 16.73 24.32
CA GLU A 87 19.00 15.81 24.40
C GLU A 87 18.41 14.46 24.78
N GLU A 88 18.80 13.36 24.13
CA GLU A 88 18.28 12.00 24.40
C GLU A 88 18.34 11.71 25.91
N SER A 89 17.32 12.12 26.65
CA SER A 89 17.26 12.01 28.10
C SER A 89 16.77 10.62 28.38
N GLU A 90 17.51 9.87 29.20
CA GLU A 90 17.19 8.51 29.65
C GLU A 90 15.88 8.42 30.48
N GLU A 91 15.10 9.49 30.60
CA GLU A 91 13.84 9.53 31.34
C GLU A 91 12.72 8.81 30.59
N GLU A 92 12.02 7.91 31.29
CA GLU A 92 10.89 7.17 30.74
C GLU A 92 9.74 8.13 30.36
N PRO A 93 9.04 7.89 29.24
CA PRO A 93 7.91 8.71 28.83
C PRO A 93 6.79 8.67 29.88
N VAL A 94 6.43 9.84 30.41
CA VAL A 94 5.32 9.98 31.35
C VAL A 94 3.99 9.86 30.60
N ALA A 95 3.14 8.93 31.04
CA ALA A 95 1.82 8.73 30.43
C ALA A 95 0.97 10.01 30.52
N GLY A 96 0.43 10.46 29.38
CA GLY A 96 -0.35 11.70 29.29
C GLY A 96 0.47 12.97 29.06
N VAL A 97 1.80 12.85 28.88
CA VAL A 97 2.69 13.98 28.54
C VAL A 97 3.22 13.82 27.11
N VAL A 98 3.04 14.87 26.30
CA VAL A 98 3.59 15.01 24.95
C VAL A 98 4.58 16.16 24.95
N ARG A 99 5.83 15.91 24.58
CA ARG A 99 6.87 16.95 24.48
C ARG A 99 7.05 17.37 23.02
N LEU A 100 6.93 18.67 22.75
CA LEU A 100 7.12 19.25 21.43
C LEU A 100 8.39 20.09 21.40
N ALA A 101 9.34 19.68 20.55
CA ALA A 101 10.50 20.49 20.22
C ALA A 101 10.07 21.69 19.37
N VAL A 102 10.20 22.89 19.94
CA VAL A 102 9.75 24.17 19.36
C VAL A 102 10.85 25.22 19.25
N SER A 103 12.06 24.94 19.74
CA SER A 103 13.20 25.84 19.59
C SER A 103 13.46 26.19 18.12
N GLY A 104 13.63 27.48 17.84
CA GLY A 104 13.87 27.99 16.49
C GLY A 104 12.65 28.01 15.57
N LEU A 105 11.48 27.56 16.02
CA LEU A 105 10.24 27.66 15.25
C LEU A 105 9.60 29.05 15.37
N THR A 106 8.94 29.47 14.30
CA THR A 106 8.02 30.63 14.35
C THR A 106 6.78 30.28 15.17
N ALA A 107 6.03 31.29 15.65
CA ALA A 107 4.76 31.07 16.35
C ALA A 107 3.80 30.18 15.56
N MET A 108 3.76 30.34 14.23
CA MET A 108 2.98 29.47 13.33
C MET A 108 3.50 28.03 13.29
N GLY A 109 4.82 27.83 13.36
CA GLY A 109 5.43 26.51 13.46
C GLY A 109 5.07 25.79 14.77
N VAL A 110 5.06 26.53 15.88
CA VAL A 110 4.63 26.02 17.20
C VAL A 110 3.16 25.64 17.16
N LEU A 111 2.29 26.55 16.73
CA LEU A 111 0.85 26.33 16.60
C LEU A 111 0.55 25.10 15.74
N ARG A 112 1.25 24.93 14.61
CA ARG A 112 1.08 23.76 13.74
C ARG A 112 1.39 22.46 14.47
N LYS A 113 2.49 22.38 15.21
CA LYS A 113 2.85 21.17 15.97
C LYS A 113 1.83 20.84 17.07
N VAL A 114 1.38 21.87 17.80
CA VAL A 114 0.32 21.71 18.81
C VAL A 114 -0.96 21.21 18.15
N HIS A 115 -1.38 21.81 17.04
CA HIS A 115 -2.57 21.39 16.31
C HIS A 115 -2.45 19.96 15.77
N THR A 116 -1.29 19.56 15.23
CA THR A 116 -1.04 18.17 14.83
C THR A 116 -1.23 17.21 16.01
N ALA A 117 -0.70 17.52 17.19
CA ALA A 117 -0.86 16.68 18.37
C ALA A 117 -2.32 16.53 18.80
N LEU A 118 -3.09 17.63 18.77
CA LEU A 118 -4.52 17.65 19.10
C LEU A 118 -5.35 16.83 18.10
N VAL A 119 -5.13 17.01 16.80
CA VAL A 119 -5.81 16.24 15.75
C VAL A 119 -5.45 14.75 15.87
N GLY A 120 -4.20 14.43 16.22
CA GLY A 120 -3.77 13.06 16.50
C GLY A 120 -4.56 12.42 17.63
N LEU A 121 -4.76 13.15 18.72
CA LEU A 121 -5.59 12.69 19.84
C LEU A 121 -7.05 12.47 19.41
N GLU A 122 -7.66 13.45 18.73
CA GLU A 122 -9.07 13.39 18.31
C GLU A 122 -9.35 12.23 17.35
N LEU A 123 -8.43 11.97 16.42
CA LEU A 123 -8.55 10.90 15.42
C LEU A 123 -7.97 9.56 15.91
N ALA A 124 -7.39 9.52 17.12
CA ALA A 124 -6.59 8.40 17.61
C ALA A 124 -5.55 7.92 16.58
N LEU A 125 -4.80 8.88 16.03
CA LEU A 125 -3.68 8.67 15.12
C LEU A 125 -2.38 9.02 15.81
N GLU A 126 -1.34 8.23 15.56
CA GLU A 126 -0.01 8.48 16.11
C GLU A 126 0.70 9.55 15.28
N ALA A 127 1.34 10.50 15.96
CA ALA A 127 2.22 11.47 15.31
C ALA A 127 3.60 10.85 15.04
N ASP A 128 4.28 11.30 13.98
CA ASP A 128 5.70 11.03 13.82
C ASP A 128 6.52 11.69 14.94
N ALA A 129 7.77 11.26 15.14
CA ALA A 129 8.62 11.74 16.23
C ALA A 129 8.79 13.27 16.26
N ARG A 130 8.63 13.94 15.11
CA ARG A 130 8.75 15.40 14.98
C ARG A 130 7.41 16.15 15.04
N PHE A 131 6.28 15.46 15.11
CA PHE A 131 4.93 16.03 15.04
C PHE A 131 4.69 16.86 13.77
N GLU A 132 5.29 16.44 12.66
CA GLU A 132 5.07 17.00 11.32
C GLU A 132 3.89 16.34 10.60
N SER A 133 3.58 15.09 10.95
CA SER A 133 2.50 14.32 10.33
C SER A 133 1.87 13.34 11.30
N LEU A 134 0.60 13.00 11.04
CA LEU A 134 -0.08 11.88 11.67
C LEU A 134 -0.01 10.66 10.76
N GLN A 135 0.15 9.48 11.33
CA GLN A 135 0.31 8.24 10.59
C GLN A 135 -0.83 7.27 10.89
N GLY A 136 -1.24 6.53 9.88
CA GLY A 136 -2.27 5.50 10.01
C GLY A 136 -2.25 4.53 8.85
N THR A 137 -3.19 3.58 8.87
CA THR A 137 -3.39 2.66 7.75
C THR A 137 -4.87 2.50 7.42
N PHE A 138 -5.18 2.34 6.14
CA PHE A 138 -6.55 2.18 5.67
C PHE A 138 -7.18 0.84 6.12
N GLN A 139 -6.40 -0.14 6.54
CA GLN A 139 -6.91 -1.38 7.15
C GLN A 139 -7.53 -1.15 8.54
N LYS A 140 -6.96 -0.21 9.32
CA LYS A 140 -7.44 0.17 10.65
C LYS A 140 -8.46 1.30 10.57
N ARG A 141 -8.24 2.24 9.65
CA ARG A 141 -9.05 3.45 9.44
C ARG A 141 -9.39 3.57 7.96
N PRO A 142 -10.42 2.86 7.46
CA PRO A 142 -10.83 2.95 6.05
C PRO A 142 -11.05 4.38 5.60
N LEU A 143 -10.71 4.72 4.35
CA LEU A 143 -10.80 6.09 3.85
C LEU A 143 -12.21 6.68 4.04
N PHE A 144 -13.25 5.89 3.80
CA PHE A 144 -14.65 6.31 3.95
C PHE A 144 -15.10 6.49 5.40
N ASP A 145 -14.37 5.96 6.38
CA ASP A 145 -14.59 6.24 7.80
C ASP A 145 -13.77 7.46 8.25
N LEU A 146 -12.56 7.59 7.72
CA LEU A 146 -11.64 8.67 8.03
C LEU A 146 -12.13 10.03 7.52
N LEU A 147 -12.65 10.12 6.29
CA LEU A 147 -13.12 11.41 5.74
C LEU A 147 -14.23 12.07 6.59
N PRO A 148 -15.28 11.34 7.06
CA PRO A 148 -16.24 11.89 8.02
C PRO A 148 -15.64 12.34 9.35
N GLU A 149 -14.60 11.67 9.84
CA GLU A 149 -13.89 12.09 11.05
C GLU A 149 -13.14 13.40 10.83
N LEU A 150 -12.43 13.52 9.70
CA LEU A 150 -11.73 14.74 9.30
C LEU A 150 -12.67 15.92 9.09
N ALA A 151 -13.83 15.70 8.48
CA ALA A 151 -14.89 16.70 8.34
C ALA A 151 -15.42 17.19 9.69
N ARG A 152 -15.72 16.27 10.61
CA ARG A 152 -16.16 16.63 11.97
C ARG A 152 -15.09 17.40 12.75
N GLY A 153 -13.82 17.05 12.54
CA GLY A 153 -12.67 17.73 13.10
C GLY A 153 -12.23 18.98 12.34
N VAL A 154 -12.95 19.42 11.29
CA VAL A 154 -12.64 20.59 10.45
C VAL A 154 -11.14 20.62 10.05
N VAL A 155 -10.60 19.45 9.70
CA VAL A 155 -9.16 19.28 9.52
C VAL A 155 -8.74 19.75 8.13
N SER A 156 -7.95 20.81 8.08
CA SER A 156 -7.23 21.21 6.86
C SER A 156 -5.89 20.50 6.76
N GLY A 157 -5.49 20.09 5.55
CA GLY A 157 -4.22 19.43 5.35
C GLY A 157 -4.10 18.65 4.05
N ARG A 158 -3.15 17.72 4.03
CA ARG A 158 -2.97 16.75 2.93
C ARG A 158 -2.89 15.34 3.48
N LEU A 159 -3.71 14.45 2.93
CA LEU A 159 -3.64 13.02 3.16
C LEU A 159 -2.80 12.39 2.04
N LEU A 160 -1.58 11.97 2.39
CA LEU A 160 -0.61 11.35 1.48
C LEU A 160 -0.68 9.83 1.58
N MET A 161 -0.66 9.15 0.43
CA MET A 161 -0.61 7.69 0.32
C MET A 161 0.25 7.29 -0.89
N GLU A 162 0.53 5.99 -1.04
CA GLU A 162 1.36 5.50 -2.14
C GLU A 162 0.74 5.81 -3.52
N GLU A 163 -0.57 5.71 -3.61
CA GLU A 163 -1.32 5.85 -4.86
C GLU A 163 -1.62 7.31 -5.23
N GLY A 164 -1.37 8.26 -4.32
CA GLY A 164 -1.73 9.65 -4.53
C GLY A 164 -1.78 10.53 -3.29
N GLU A 165 -2.44 11.67 -3.43
CA GLU A 165 -2.73 12.57 -2.32
C GLU A 165 -4.14 13.16 -2.42
N ILE A 166 -4.72 13.48 -1.27
CA ILE A 166 -5.98 14.21 -1.14
C ILE A 166 -5.71 15.49 -0.35
N ALA A 167 -6.06 16.64 -0.92
CA ALA A 167 -6.01 17.93 -0.23
C ALA A 167 -7.35 18.21 0.46
N LEU A 168 -7.27 18.62 1.71
CA LEU A 168 -8.39 18.85 2.60
C LEU A 168 -8.42 20.32 3.03
N GLN A 169 -9.56 20.97 2.90
CA GLN A 169 -9.80 22.28 3.47
C GLN A 169 -11.03 22.20 4.36
N ASP A 170 -10.83 22.51 5.64
CA ASP A 170 -11.87 22.48 6.66
C ASP A 170 -12.58 21.12 6.74
N GLY A 171 -11.80 20.06 6.50
CA GLY A 171 -12.26 18.68 6.46
C GLY A 171 -12.95 18.26 5.15
N GLU A 172 -13.19 19.18 4.21
CA GLU A 172 -13.70 18.85 2.88
C GLU A 172 -12.58 18.49 1.91
N VAL A 173 -12.83 17.51 1.05
CA VAL A 173 -11.93 17.17 -0.05
C VAL A 173 -12.01 18.23 -1.14
N ILE A 174 -10.94 19.00 -1.32
CA ILE A 174 -10.89 20.09 -2.31
C ILE A 174 -10.11 19.74 -3.57
N ALA A 175 -9.15 18.83 -3.48
CA ALA A 175 -8.38 18.36 -4.62
C ALA A 175 -7.86 16.95 -4.35
N ALA A 176 -7.55 16.22 -5.40
CA ALA A 176 -6.93 14.90 -5.31
C ALA A 176 -5.98 14.70 -6.50
N ARG A 177 -4.95 13.88 -6.32
CA ARG A 177 -3.98 13.52 -7.37
C ARG A 177 -3.64 12.04 -7.29
N ALA A 178 -3.78 11.33 -8.40
CA ALA A 178 -3.46 9.92 -8.55
C ALA A 178 -2.62 9.73 -9.81
N GLY A 179 -1.30 9.62 -9.64
CA GLY A 179 -0.35 9.72 -10.77
C GLY A 179 -0.50 11.05 -11.51
N ARG A 180 -0.87 11.01 -12.79
CA ARG A 180 -1.11 12.20 -13.64
C ARG A 180 -2.54 12.73 -13.57
N VAL A 181 -3.47 11.97 -13.01
CA VAL A 181 -4.87 12.36 -12.95
C VAL A 181 -5.11 13.25 -11.73
N ARG A 182 -5.94 14.28 -11.89
CA ARG A 182 -6.27 15.26 -10.85
C ARG A 182 -7.78 15.41 -10.62
N GLY A 183 -8.15 16.08 -9.55
CA GLY A 183 -9.53 16.45 -9.22
C GLY A 183 -10.43 15.25 -8.92
N PHE A 184 -11.70 15.36 -9.30
CA PHE A 184 -12.75 14.40 -8.94
C PHE A 184 -12.39 12.96 -9.36
N LYS A 185 -11.92 12.75 -10.59
CA LYS A 185 -11.51 11.43 -11.09
C LYS A 185 -10.36 10.83 -10.29
N ALA A 186 -9.38 11.64 -9.88
CA ALA A 186 -8.26 11.18 -9.06
C ALA A 186 -8.73 10.68 -7.69
N PHE A 187 -9.69 11.38 -7.08
CA PHE A 187 -10.31 10.93 -5.84
C PHE A 187 -10.97 9.56 -5.99
N LEU A 188 -11.74 9.33 -7.07
CA LEU A 188 -12.39 8.04 -7.30
C LEU A 188 -11.37 6.89 -7.45
N ARG A 189 -10.25 7.14 -8.15
CA ARG A 189 -9.14 6.17 -8.27
C ARG A 189 -8.51 5.83 -6.93
N ILE A 190 -8.21 6.85 -6.14
CA ILE A 190 -7.69 6.69 -4.77
C ILE A 190 -8.69 5.88 -3.95
N ALA A 191 -9.96 6.28 -3.92
CA ALA A 191 -10.98 5.62 -3.12
C ALA A 191 -11.17 4.13 -3.47
N ARG A 192 -11.05 3.78 -4.75
CA ARG A 192 -11.16 2.38 -5.22
C ARG A 192 -9.99 1.51 -4.75
N ASN A 193 -8.81 2.09 -4.59
CA ASN A 193 -7.58 1.36 -4.29
C ASN A 193 -7.05 1.60 -2.87
N ALA A 194 -7.65 2.53 -2.12
CA ALA A 194 -7.19 2.99 -0.82
C ALA A 194 -6.86 1.82 0.14
N GLY A 195 -5.59 1.52 0.23
CA GLY A 195 -5.00 0.47 1.05
C GLY A 195 -3.63 0.90 1.57
N GLY A 196 -3.09 0.13 2.52
CA GLY A 196 -1.77 0.44 3.07
C GLY A 196 -1.75 1.65 4.00
N ALA A 197 -0.56 2.23 4.15
CA ALA A 197 -0.30 3.33 5.08
C ALA A 197 -0.61 4.70 4.46
N PHE A 198 -1.07 5.63 5.30
CA PHE A 198 -1.23 7.04 4.95
C PHE A 198 -0.52 7.95 5.94
N ARG A 199 -0.20 9.16 5.49
CA ARG A 199 0.26 10.27 6.34
C ARG A 199 -0.65 11.47 6.17
N LEU A 200 -1.14 12.03 7.27
CA LEU A 200 -1.90 13.26 7.28
C LEU A 200 -1.00 14.42 7.73
N LEU A 201 -0.72 15.32 6.79
CA LEU A 201 -0.04 16.59 7.04
C LEU A 201 -1.07 17.64 7.41
N VAL A 202 -1.19 17.95 8.69
CA VAL A 202 -2.12 18.98 9.20
C VAL A 202 -1.58 20.37 8.85
N GLY A 203 -2.44 21.23 8.29
CA GLY A 203 -2.08 22.59 7.90
C GLY A 203 -2.71 23.03 6.57
N PRO A 204 -2.09 23.98 5.84
CA PRO A 204 -2.62 24.42 4.56
C PRO A 204 -2.72 23.28 3.55
N PRO A 205 -3.81 23.20 2.75
CA PRO A 205 -3.99 22.13 1.76
C PRO A 205 -2.94 22.13 0.66
N GLY A 206 -2.28 23.26 0.39
CA GLY A 206 -1.26 23.38 -0.65
C GLY A 206 -1.78 23.17 -2.09
N ALA A 207 -3.10 23.23 -2.28
CA ALA A 207 -3.78 23.09 -3.56
C ALA A 207 -4.99 24.01 -3.62
N GLU A 208 -5.36 24.43 -4.83
CA GLU A 208 -6.62 25.13 -5.08
C GLU A 208 -7.80 24.14 -5.13
N ARG A 209 -9.02 24.63 -4.93
CA ARG A 209 -10.22 23.79 -4.98
C ARG A 209 -10.54 23.38 -6.42
N GLU A 210 -10.34 22.09 -6.71
CA GLU A 210 -10.67 21.44 -7.98
C GLU A 210 -11.97 20.61 -7.88
N ILE A 211 -12.38 20.24 -6.67
CA ILE A 211 -13.55 19.39 -6.39
C ILE A 211 -14.63 20.23 -5.70
N GLN A 212 -15.80 20.31 -6.34
CA GLN A 212 -16.95 21.08 -5.85
C GLN A 212 -18.06 20.21 -5.22
N LYS A 213 -17.89 18.89 -5.22
CA LYS A 213 -18.88 17.98 -4.63
C LYS A 213 -18.77 18.03 -3.11
N ASP A 214 -19.92 18.03 -2.44
CA ASP A 214 -19.96 17.77 -1.01
C ASP A 214 -19.47 16.34 -0.72
N GLN A 215 -19.05 16.10 0.51
CA GLN A 215 -18.42 14.85 0.88
C GLN A 215 -19.31 13.62 0.68
N LEU A 216 -20.61 13.71 0.97
CA LEU A 216 -21.52 12.57 0.82
C LEU A 216 -21.68 12.22 -0.65
N SER A 217 -21.90 13.23 -1.50
CA SER A 217 -21.96 13.05 -2.96
C SER A 217 -20.65 12.49 -3.53
N LEU A 218 -19.51 12.93 -2.99
CA LEU A 218 -18.19 12.47 -3.40
C LEU A 218 -17.97 10.98 -3.05
N MET A 219 -18.32 10.58 -1.83
CA MET A 219 -18.24 9.17 -1.38
C MET A 219 -19.21 8.28 -2.15
N ALA A 220 -20.46 8.71 -2.37
CA ALA A 220 -21.44 7.98 -3.15
C ALA A 220 -20.95 7.72 -4.58
N ALA A 221 -20.37 8.74 -5.22
CA ALA A 221 -19.80 8.58 -6.56
C ALA A 221 -18.59 7.64 -6.59
N ALA A 222 -17.78 7.58 -5.54
CA ALA A 222 -16.66 6.63 -5.46
C ALA A 222 -17.15 5.18 -5.37
N ILE A 223 -18.18 4.92 -4.58
CA ILE A 223 -18.81 3.59 -4.48
C ILE A 223 -19.42 3.19 -5.83
N GLU A 224 -20.12 4.12 -6.48
CA GLU A 224 -20.73 3.87 -7.79
C GLU A 224 -19.68 3.61 -8.87
N ASP A 225 -18.62 4.42 -8.94
CA ASP A 225 -17.52 4.22 -9.90
C ASP A 225 -16.80 2.88 -9.67
N GLN A 226 -16.56 2.50 -8.41
CA GLN A 226 -15.99 1.20 -8.07
C GLN A 226 -16.85 0.04 -8.59
N HIS A 227 -18.18 0.13 -8.44
CA HIS A 227 -19.09 -0.88 -8.93
C HIS A 227 -19.09 -0.97 -10.47
N ARG A 228 -19.25 0.17 -11.16
CA ARG A 228 -19.22 0.22 -12.63
C ARG A 228 -17.90 -0.28 -13.19
N TYR A 229 -16.79 0.10 -12.56
CA TYR A 229 -15.45 -0.35 -12.94
C TYR A 229 -15.33 -1.88 -12.85
N ALA A 230 -15.70 -2.47 -11.71
CA ALA A 230 -15.64 -3.92 -11.51
C ALA A 230 -16.50 -4.69 -12.51
N GLU A 231 -17.72 -4.19 -12.79
CA GLU A 231 -18.62 -4.80 -13.75
C GLU A 231 -18.08 -4.72 -15.19
N ALA A 232 -17.57 -3.56 -15.59
CA ALA A 232 -17.10 -3.33 -16.96
C ALA A 232 -15.80 -4.10 -17.26
N VAL A 233 -14.86 -4.18 -16.30
CA VAL A 233 -13.62 -4.98 -16.46
C VAL A 233 -13.93 -6.46 -16.72
N GLY A 234 -15.03 -6.99 -16.18
CA GLY A 234 -15.46 -8.37 -16.47
C GLY A 234 -16.03 -8.59 -17.87
N LYS A 235 -16.38 -7.52 -18.61
CA LYS A 235 -17.02 -7.58 -19.93
C LYS A 235 -16.11 -7.14 -21.07
N LEU A 236 -15.10 -6.33 -20.77
CA LEU A 236 -14.13 -5.83 -21.73
C LEU A 236 -12.96 -6.81 -21.90
N PRO A 237 -12.24 -6.76 -23.05
CA PRO A 237 -10.95 -7.42 -23.15
C PRO A 237 -9.93 -6.75 -22.22
N ASP A 238 -8.70 -7.25 -22.22
CA ASP A 238 -7.64 -6.71 -21.37
C ASP A 238 -7.50 -5.18 -21.54
N LEU A 239 -7.26 -4.45 -20.45
CA LEU A 239 -7.14 -2.99 -20.51
C LEU A 239 -5.92 -2.50 -21.32
N ALA A 240 -4.98 -3.38 -21.65
CA ALA A 240 -3.89 -3.13 -22.59
C ALA A 240 -4.31 -3.28 -24.07
N SER A 241 -5.50 -3.81 -24.37
CA SER A 241 -6.06 -3.87 -25.72
C SER A 241 -6.26 -2.47 -26.27
N ARG A 242 -6.10 -2.29 -27.58
CA ARG A 242 -6.36 -1.01 -28.25
C ARG A 242 -7.81 -0.95 -28.68
N ALA A 243 -8.55 0.06 -28.22
CA ALA A 243 -9.84 0.38 -28.80
C ALA A 243 -9.61 1.20 -30.07
N ARG A 244 -10.33 0.85 -31.14
CA ARG A 244 -10.35 1.57 -32.42
C ARG A 244 -11.79 1.92 -32.76
N LEU A 245 -11.97 3.13 -33.28
CA LEU A 245 -13.25 3.58 -33.82
C LEU A 245 -13.58 2.86 -35.14
N GLU A 246 -14.81 2.40 -35.27
CA GLU A 246 -15.39 1.88 -36.50
C GLU A 246 -16.52 2.79 -36.97
N MET A 247 -16.27 3.50 -38.07
CA MET A 247 -17.22 4.45 -38.65
C MET A 247 -18.02 3.78 -39.77
N GLY A 248 -19.28 3.45 -39.48
CA GLY A 248 -20.28 3.01 -40.46
C GLY A 248 -21.37 4.05 -40.71
N PRO A 249 -22.32 3.81 -41.63
CA PRO A 249 -23.43 4.75 -41.91
C PRO A 249 -24.25 5.11 -40.66
N ALA A 250 -24.46 4.16 -39.76
CA ALA A 250 -25.18 4.37 -38.50
C ALA A 250 -24.48 5.36 -37.54
N PHE A 251 -23.17 5.54 -37.68
CA PHE A 251 -22.39 6.46 -36.83
C PHE A 251 -22.88 7.90 -36.98
N PHE A 252 -23.13 8.33 -38.21
CA PHE A 252 -23.52 9.72 -38.51
C PHE A 252 -24.97 10.04 -38.16
N SER A 253 -25.80 9.02 -37.92
CA SER A 253 -27.19 9.17 -37.48
C SER A 253 -27.39 8.94 -35.98
N THR A 254 -26.37 8.45 -35.27
CA THR A 254 -26.47 8.11 -33.85
C THR A 254 -26.22 9.34 -32.98
N GLN A 255 -27.10 9.57 -32.00
CA GLN A 255 -26.87 10.57 -30.97
C GLN A 255 -26.03 9.97 -29.85
N PHE A 256 -24.79 10.44 -29.73
CA PHE A 256 -23.87 10.01 -28.68
C PHE A 256 -24.02 10.87 -27.42
N SER A 257 -23.93 10.25 -26.24
CA SER A 257 -23.88 10.96 -24.97
C SER A 257 -22.61 11.83 -24.88
N PRO A 258 -22.55 12.85 -24.01
CA PRO A 258 -21.32 13.65 -23.84
C PRO A 258 -20.08 12.81 -23.50
N ALA A 259 -20.24 11.76 -22.68
CA ALA A 259 -19.16 10.84 -22.34
C ALA A 259 -18.70 10.01 -23.54
N GLN A 260 -19.64 9.52 -24.36
CA GLN A 260 -19.32 8.84 -25.62
C GLN A 260 -18.63 9.77 -26.60
N GLN A 261 -19.08 11.02 -26.74
CA GLN A 261 -18.42 12.01 -27.60
C GLN A 261 -16.98 12.28 -27.18
N ALA A 262 -16.72 12.39 -25.87
CA ALA A 262 -15.36 12.53 -25.34
C ALA A 262 -14.49 11.31 -25.68
N LEU A 263 -15.01 10.10 -25.48
CA LEU A 263 -14.32 8.85 -25.83
C LEU A 263 -14.00 8.76 -27.32
N LEU A 264 -15.01 8.99 -28.16
CA LEU A 264 -14.88 8.98 -29.61
C LEU A 264 -13.89 10.05 -30.10
N GLY A 265 -13.85 11.20 -29.45
CA GLY A 265 -12.87 12.27 -29.70
C GLY A 265 -11.43 11.83 -29.44
N CYS A 266 -11.18 11.02 -28.41
CA CYS A 266 -9.86 10.43 -28.16
C CYS A 266 -9.50 9.33 -29.17
N LEU A 267 -10.50 8.60 -29.67
CA LEU A 267 -10.34 7.44 -30.57
C LEU A 267 -10.13 7.79 -32.06
N GLN A 268 -9.65 9.00 -32.37
CA GLN A 268 -9.19 9.34 -33.73
C GLN A 268 -8.04 8.43 -34.21
N LYS A 269 -7.31 7.83 -33.27
CA LYS A 269 -6.33 6.76 -33.50
C LYS A 269 -6.59 5.62 -32.51
N PRO A 270 -6.20 4.37 -32.83
CA PRO A 270 -6.27 3.27 -31.88
C PRO A 270 -5.50 3.61 -30.60
N LEU A 271 -6.14 3.49 -29.45
CA LEU A 271 -5.55 3.76 -28.13
C LEU A 271 -5.78 2.60 -27.19
N LYS A 272 -4.80 2.30 -26.34
CA LYS A 272 -5.00 1.31 -25.27
C LYS A 272 -6.16 1.74 -24.37
N ILE A 273 -6.99 0.80 -23.92
CA ILE A 273 -8.13 1.11 -23.03
C ILE A 273 -7.62 1.86 -21.78
N TRP A 274 -6.49 1.44 -21.20
CA TRP A 274 -5.88 2.16 -20.07
C TRP A 274 -5.50 3.60 -20.42
N SER A 275 -4.97 3.85 -21.61
CA SER A 275 -4.65 5.21 -22.07
C SER A 275 -5.91 6.06 -22.26
N LEU A 276 -7.04 5.47 -22.65
CA LEU A 276 -8.33 6.17 -22.71
C LEU A 276 -8.83 6.57 -21.32
N LEU A 277 -8.63 5.70 -20.32
CA LEU A 277 -8.92 6.05 -18.93
C LEU A 277 -8.12 7.27 -18.49
N ASP A 278 -6.89 7.44 -18.93
CA ASP A 278 -6.11 8.64 -18.57
C ASP A 278 -6.48 9.87 -19.42
N ALA A 279 -6.85 9.67 -20.69
CA ALA A 279 -7.17 10.76 -21.62
C ALA A 279 -8.55 11.41 -21.39
N VAL A 280 -9.52 10.64 -20.90
CA VAL A 280 -10.90 11.12 -20.71
C VAL A 280 -11.11 11.60 -19.28
N THR A 281 -11.75 12.77 -19.12
CA THR A 281 -11.99 13.41 -17.82
C THR A 281 -13.09 12.73 -16.98
N ALA A 282 -14.00 12.00 -17.63
CA ALA A 282 -15.06 11.26 -16.96
C ALA A 282 -14.50 10.15 -16.05
N PRO A 283 -15.21 9.74 -14.99
CA PRO A 283 -14.81 8.63 -14.11
C PRO A 283 -14.43 7.34 -14.87
N ASP A 284 -13.49 6.54 -14.33
CA ASP A 284 -13.00 5.35 -15.03
C ASP A 284 -14.11 4.32 -15.27
N GLY A 285 -14.97 4.08 -14.27
CA GLY A 285 -16.08 3.15 -14.38
C GLY A 285 -17.09 3.58 -15.44
N GLU A 286 -17.39 4.88 -15.53
CA GLU A 286 -18.23 5.45 -16.60
C GLU A 286 -17.58 5.30 -17.98
N VAL A 287 -16.28 5.58 -18.09
CA VAL A 287 -15.53 5.39 -19.34
C VAL A 287 -15.61 3.94 -19.81
N LEU A 288 -15.32 2.98 -18.94
CA LEU A 288 -15.34 1.55 -19.29
C LEU A 288 -16.76 1.07 -19.64
N GLU A 289 -17.77 1.54 -18.92
CA GLU A 289 -19.17 1.23 -19.22
C GLU A 289 -19.57 1.74 -20.61
N GLU A 290 -19.26 2.99 -20.92
CA GLU A 290 -19.56 3.58 -22.24
C GLU A 290 -18.77 2.93 -23.36
N LEU A 291 -17.51 2.56 -23.10
CA LEU A 291 -16.69 1.80 -24.05
C LEU A 291 -17.32 0.43 -24.35
N THR A 292 -17.86 -0.23 -23.33
CA THR A 292 -18.60 -1.49 -23.46
C THR A 292 -19.85 -1.30 -24.33
N ARG A 293 -20.62 -0.23 -24.10
CA ARG A 293 -21.82 0.09 -24.90
C ARG A 293 -21.47 0.38 -26.36
N LEU A 294 -20.47 1.24 -26.60
CA LEU A 294 -19.98 1.56 -27.95
C LEU A 294 -19.49 0.32 -28.69
N HIS A 295 -18.89 -0.63 -27.98
CA HIS A 295 -18.52 -1.92 -28.54
C HIS A 295 -19.73 -2.77 -28.93
N GLN A 296 -20.73 -2.88 -28.06
CA GLN A 296 -21.94 -3.65 -28.32
C GLN A 296 -22.74 -3.16 -29.53
N ILE A 297 -22.75 -1.85 -29.77
CA ILE A 297 -23.43 -1.25 -30.92
C ILE A 297 -22.53 -1.14 -32.17
N GLY A 298 -21.30 -1.65 -32.11
CA GLY A 298 -20.41 -1.79 -33.26
C GLY A 298 -19.65 -0.53 -33.67
N PHE A 299 -19.55 0.50 -32.81
CA PHE A 299 -18.75 1.70 -33.08
C PHE A 299 -17.33 1.62 -32.52
N VAL A 300 -17.08 0.72 -31.56
CA VAL A 300 -15.73 0.46 -31.06
C VAL A 300 -15.41 -1.01 -31.26
N VAL A 301 -14.26 -1.27 -31.85
CA VAL A 301 -13.68 -2.61 -31.90
C VAL A 301 -12.39 -2.62 -31.11
N PHE A 302 -12.11 -3.77 -30.49
CA PHE A 302 -10.90 -3.96 -29.73
C PHE A 302 -9.91 -4.76 -30.56
N GLU A 303 -8.72 -4.20 -30.71
CA GLU A 303 -7.53 -4.86 -31.19
C GLU A 303 -6.80 -5.40 -29.95
N GLU A 304 -6.59 -6.70 -29.93
CA GLU A 304 -5.87 -7.37 -28.84
C GLU A 304 -4.46 -6.74 -28.67
N PRO A 305 -3.89 -6.77 -27.45
CA PRO A 305 -2.58 -6.16 -27.18
C PRO A 305 -1.50 -6.70 -28.15
N GLU A 306 -0.57 -5.86 -28.60
CA GLU A 306 0.55 -6.23 -29.50
C GLU A 306 1.55 -7.25 -28.90
N TYR A 307 1.26 -7.82 -27.72
CA TYR A 307 2.10 -8.84 -27.10
C TYR A 307 1.42 -10.21 -27.09
N ASN A 308 2.13 -11.19 -27.64
CA ASN A 308 1.65 -12.55 -27.78
C ASN A 308 1.73 -13.37 -26.50
N VAL A 309 2.39 -12.86 -25.44
CA VAL A 309 2.67 -13.61 -24.20
C VAL A 309 1.88 -13.08 -23.03
N ARG A 310 1.10 -13.93 -22.36
CA ARG A 310 0.43 -13.64 -21.09
C ARG A 310 1.23 -14.22 -19.93
N VAL A 311 1.39 -13.44 -18.87
CA VAL A 311 2.03 -13.90 -17.63
C VAL A 311 0.96 -14.37 -16.65
N LEU A 312 1.14 -15.57 -16.13
CA LEU A 312 0.38 -16.09 -15.00
C LEU A 312 1.30 -16.20 -13.80
N THR A 313 0.77 -15.85 -12.64
CA THR A 313 1.39 -16.14 -11.35
C THR A 313 0.35 -16.65 -10.37
N ASP A 314 0.72 -16.81 -9.11
CA ASP A 314 -0.20 -17.22 -8.06
C ASP A 314 -0.29 -16.18 -6.94
N SER A 315 -1.31 -16.28 -6.08
CA SER A 315 -1.59 -15.24 -5.06
C SER A 315 -0.45 -15.00 -4.09
N THR A 316 0.50 -15.93 -3.95
CA THR A 316 1.68 -15.73 -3.11
C THR A 316 2.71 -14.78 -3.71
N ALA A 317 2.48 -14.24 -4.92
CA ALA A 317 3.24 -13.13 -5.48
C ALA A 317 3.00 -11.83 -4.70
N ASP A 318 1.93 -11.77 -3.90
CA ASP A 318 1.51 -10.60 -3.12
C ASP A 318 1.50 -9.30 -3.95
N LEU A 319 1.18 -9.40 -5.23
CA LEU A 319 1.07 -8.25 -6.12
C LEU A 319 -0.20 -7.45 -5.77
N PRO A 320 -0.12 -6.12 -5.68
CA PRO A 320 -1.31 -5.28 -5.65
C PRO A 320 -2.19 -5.56 -6.87
N ALA A 321 -3.51 -5.63 -6.66
CA ALA A 321 -4.45 -6.04 -7.69
C ALA A 321 -4.45 -5.11 -8.92
N ASP A 322 -4.27 -3.81 -8.70
CA ASP A 322 -4.19 -2.82 -9.77
C ASP A 322 -2.88 -2.95 -10.55
N VAL A 323 -1.76 -3.25 -9.89
CA VAL A 323 -0.47 -3.52 -10.52
C VAL A 323 -0.56 -4.76 -11.42
N ALA A 324 -1.15 -5.85 -10.91
CA ALA A 324 -1.39 -7.06 -11.71
C ALA A 324 -2.28 -6.76 -12.93
N LEU A 325 -3.38 -6.02 -12.73
CA LEU A 325 -4.31 -5.64 -13.80
C LEU A 325 -3.63 -4.76 -14.87
N ARG A 326 -2.90 -3.71 -14.47
CA ARG A 326 -2.20 -2.78 -15.37
C ARG A 326 -1.17 -3.46 -16.26
N HIS A 327 -0.52 -4.51 -15.73
CA HIS A 327 0.48 -5.28 -16.47
C HIS A 327 -0.10 -6.51 -17.18
N GLY A 328 -1.40 -6.75 -17.09
CA GLY A 328 -2.02 -7.94 -17.67
C GLY A 328 -1.47 -9.23 -17.07
N ILE A 329 -1.23 -9.26 -15.77
CA ILE A 329 -0.79 -10.45 -15.03
C ILE A 329 -2.03 -11.17 -14.51
N TYR A 330 -2.16 -12.46 -14.83
CA TYR A 330 -3.24 -13.29 -14.32
C TYR A 330 -2.80 -13.98 -13.03
N VAL A 331 -3.50 -13.71 -11.92
CA VAL A 331 -3.15 -14.25 -10.60
C VAL A 331 -4.08 -15.40 -10.25
N ILE A 332 -3.50 -16.60 -10.08
CA ILE A 332 -4.23 -17.81 -9.71
C ILE A 332 -4.31 -17.89 -8.17
N PRO A 333 -5.51 -17.88 -7.58
CA PRO A 333 -5.63 -17.84 -6.12
C PRO A 333 -5.24 -19.17 -5.48
N LEU A 334 -4.43 -19.11 -4.43
CA LEU A 334 -4.33 -20.18 -3.44
C LEU A 334 -5.47 -20.06 -2.43
N SER A 335 -5.67 -21.08 -1.59
CA SER A 335 -6.68 -21.03 -0.53
C SER A 335 -6.06 -21.07 0.85
N VAL A 336 -6.67 -20.30 1.77
CA VAL A 336 -6.47 -20.40 3.21
C VAL A 336 -7.65 -21.16 3.81
N ILE A 337 -7.33 -22.13 4.67
CA ILE A 337 -8.27 -22.91 5.46
C ILE A 337 -8.14 -22.45 6.92
N PHE A 338 -9.19 -21.83 7.44
CA PHE A 338 -9.24 -21.34 8.82
C PHE A 338 -10.38 -22.05 9.56
N GLY A 339 -10.06 -23.10 10.31
CA GLY A 339 -11.08 -23.99 10.87
C GLY A 339 -11.80 -24.75 9.75
N ASN A 340 -13.11 -24.48 9.58
CA ASN A 340 -13.94 -25.06 8.51
C ASN A 340 -14.08 -24.12 7.30
N ASP A 341 -13.63 -22.87 7.41
CA ASP A 341 -13.76 -21.86 6.37
C ASP A 341 -12.64 -22.04 5.34
N VAL A 342 -13.01 -22.17 4.06
CA VAL A 342 -12.06 -22.22 2.93
C VAL A 342 -12.24 -20.95 2.10
N MET A 343 -11.20 -20.14 2.02
CA MET A 343 -11.25 -18.82 1.38
C MET A 343 -10.11 -18.69 0.37
N ARG A 344 -10.41 -18.21 -0.84
CA ARG A 344 -9.40 -17.92 -1.87
C ARG A 344 -8.72 -16.60 -1.58
N ASP A 345 -7.40 -16.62 -1.59
CA ASP A 345 -6.53 -15.50 -1.36
C ASP A 345 -6.64 -14.45 -2.48
N GLY A 346 -6.91 -13.19 -2.10
CA GLY A 346 -7.14 -12.09 -3.03
C GLY A 346 -8.53 -12.08 -3.67
N ILE A 347 -9.39 -13.08 -3.37
CA ILE A 347 -10.76 -13.16 -3.91
C ILE A 347 -11.80 -13.14 -2.79
N ASP A 348 -11.75 -14.13 -1.88
CA ASP A 348 -12.71 -14.27 -0.78
C ASP A 348 -12.17 -13.64 0.51
N ILE A 349 -10.85 -13.49 0.63
CA ILE A 349 -10.17 -12.94 1.81
C ILE A 349 -9.04 -12.00 1.41
N THR A 350 -8.96 -10.85 2.10
CA THR A 350 -7.90 -9.86 1.95
C THR A 350 -6.89 -9.96 3.11
N PRO A 351 -5.67 -9.42 2.97
CA PRO A 351 -4.69 -9.37 4.06
C PRO A 351 -5.25 -8.75 5.33
N ALA A 352 -5.94 -7.62 5.21
CA ALA A 352 -6.56 -6.90 6.33
C ALA A 352 -7.55 -7.76 7.11
N VAL A 353 -8.41 -8.52 6.42
CA VAL A 353 -9.38 -9.43 7.04
C VAL A 353 -8.66 -10.61 7.69
N PHE A 354 -7.68 -11.20 6.99
CA PHE A 354 -6.91 -12.33 7.49
C PHE A 354 -6.17 -12.03 8.79
N TYR A 355 -5.44 -10.91 8.88
CA TYR A 355 -4.71 -10.58 10.10
C TYR A 355 -5.64 -10.25 11.28
N LYS A 356 -6.81 -9.64 11.04
CA LYS A 356 -7.86 -9.47 12.07
C LYS A 356 -8.42 -10.82 12.54
N MET A 357 -8.63 -11.77 11.63
CA MET A 357 -9.06 -13.13 11.99
C MET A 357 -8.00 -13.85 12.82
N LEU A 358 -6.73 -13.73 12.44
CA LEU A 358 -5.61 -14.37 13.15
C LEU A 358 -5.43 -13.81 14.56
N GLU A 359 -5.65 -12.51 14.76
CA GLU A 359 -5.61 -11.86 16.07
C GLU A 359 -6.79 -12.28 16.97
N SER A 360 -7.99 -12.40 16.40
CA SER A 360 -9.21 -12.72 17.15
C SER A 360 -9.42 -14.22 17.43
N ARG A 361 -8.88 -15.11 16.59
CA ARG A 361 -9.05 -16.58 16.69
C ARG A 361 -7.73 -17.30 17.00
N LYS A 362 -7.15 -17.00 18.16
CA LYS A 362 -5.80 -17.50 18.55
C LYS A 362 -5.71 -19.02 18.76
N ASP A 363 -6.84 -19.69 18.93
CA ASP A 363 -6.98 -21.13 19.14
C ASP A 363 -6.92 -21.95 17.84
N VAL A 364 -7.11 -21.31 16.68
CA VAL A 364 -7.13 -21.97 15.38
C VAL A 364 -5.97 -21.46 14.51
N HIS A 365 -5.02 -22.34 14.21
CA HIS A 365 -3.94 -22.03 13.27
C HIS A 365 -4.40 -22.30 11.83
N PRO A 366 -4.29 -21.33 10.91
CA PRO A 366 -4.68 -21.53 9.51
C PRO A 366 -3.77 -22.53 8.80
N ARG A 367 -4.27 -23.10 7.71
CA ARG A 367 -3.51 -23.93 6.76
C ARG A 367 -3.71 -23.38 5.36
N THR A 368 -2.86 -23.78 4.44
CA THR A 368 -2.93 -23.31 3.04
C THR A 368 -2.94 -24.48 2.08
N THR A 369 -3.66 -24.34 0.97
CA THR A 369 -3.64 -25.32 -0.12
C THR A 369 -3.30 -24.67 -1.47
N PRO A 370 -2.44 -25.30 -2.29
CA PRO A 370 -2.11 -24.82 -3.62
C PRO A 370 -3.32 -24.91 -4.57
N PRO A 371 -3.30 -24.23 -5.73
CA PRO A 371 -4.33 -24.39 -6.74
C PRO A 371 -4.28 -25.81 -7.29
N THR A 372 -5.43 -26.37 -7.63
CA THR A 372 -5.50 -27.74 -8.15
C THR A 372 -4.99 -27.81 -9.58
N LYS A 373 -4.53 -29.00 -10.01
CA LYS A 373 -4.23 -29.28 -11.43
C LYS A 373 -5.41 -28.91 -12.34
N GLY A 374 -6.64 -29.21 -11.91
CA GLY A 374 -7.86 -28.90 -12.67
C GLY A 374 -8.08 -27.40 -12.88
N SER A 375 -7.75 -26.57 -11.87
CA SER A 375 -7.79 -25.11 -11.99
C SER A 375 -6.82 -24.63 -13.07
N PHE A 376 -5.56 -25.03 -12.98
CA PHE A 376 -4.54 -24.70 -13.98
C PHE A 376 -4.95 -25.14 -15.39
N LEU A 377 -5.48 -26.36 -15.53
CA LEU A 377 -5.94 -26.88 -16.81
C LEU A 377 -7.04 -26.01 -17.43
N ALA A 378 -8.01 -25.57 -16.63
CA ALA A 378 -9.08 -24.69 -17.09
C ALA A 378 -8.54 -23.31 -17.53
N ASP A 379 -7.68 -22.70 -16.71
CA ASP A 379 -7.06 -21.40 -17.00
C ASP A 379 -6.23 -21.46 -18.29
N TYR A 380 -5.34 -22.46 -18.42
CA TYR A 380 -4.50 -22.64 -19.60
C TYR A 380 -5.31 -22.88 -20.88
N ARG A 381 -6.36 -23.72 -20.84
CA ARG A 381 -7.21 -23.96 -22.03
C ARG A 381 -7.89 -22.68 -22.52
N SER A 382 -8.31 -21.84 -21.60
CA SER A 382 -8.94 -20.56 -21.92
C SER A 382 -7.94 -19.63 -22.61
N LEU A 383 -6.73 -19.51 -22.05
CA LEU A 383 -5.74 -18.52 -22.46
C LEU A 383 -4.89 -18.94 -23.67
N LEU A 384 -4.52 -20.23 -23.81
CA LEU A 384 -3.65 -20.71 -24.90
C LEU A 384 -4.26 -20.56 -26.29
N ARG A 385 -5.59 -20.45 -26.37
CA ARG A 385 -6.31 -20.14 -27.61
C ARG A 385 -5.93 -18.79 -28.19
N ARG A 386 -5.42 -17.87 -27.37
CA ARG A 386 -5.12 -16.48 -27.75
C ARG A 386 -3.68 -16.08 -27.51
N TYR A 387 -3.04 -16.61 -26.46
CA TYR A 387 -1.72 -16.16 -26.03
C TYR A 387 -0.79 -17.34 -25.78
N ASP A 388 0.50 -17.15 -26.07
CA ASP A 388 1.54 -17.91 -25.42
C ASP A 388 1.59 -17.54 -23.94
N LEU A 389 2.01 -18.45 -23.08
CA LEU A 389 1.92 -18.28 -21.64
C LEU A 389 3.28 -18.48 -20.97
N VAL A 390 3.57 -17.62 -20.01
CA VAL A 390 4.63 -17.83 -19.01
C VAL A 390 3.95 -17.94 -17.65
N SER A 391 3.93 -19.15 -17.09
CA SER A 391 3.32 -19.45 -15.80
C SER A 391 4.40 -19.55 -14.72
N LEU A 392 4.60 -18.46 -13.99
CA LEU A 392 5.67 -18.27 -13.00
C LEU A 392 5.09 -18.35 -11.58
N HIS A 393 5.56 -19.30 -10.78
CA HIS A 393 4.97 -19.57 -9.46
C HIS A 393 5.98 -19.62 -8.33
N ILE A 394 5.45 -19.58 -7.10
CA ILE A 394 6.20 -19.82 -5.87
C ILE A 394 7.11 -21.04 -5.96
N THR A 395 8.25 -20.95 -5.28
CA THR A 395 9.21 -22.04 -5.13
C THR A 395 8.55 -23.39 -4.82
N GLU A 396 8.93 -24.41 -5.58
CA GLU A 396 8.46 -25.79 -5.39
C GLU A 396 8.90 -26.40 -4.04
N LYS A 397 9.86 -25.77 -3.35
CA LYS A 397 10.28 -26.16 -1.99
C LYS A 397 9.25 -25.79 -0.91
N MET A 398 8.34 -24.84 -1.19
CA MET A 398 7.35 -24.37 -0.22
C MET A 398 5.92 -24.80 -0.57
N SER A 399 5.65 -25.03 -1.86
CA SER A 399 4.30 -25.33 -2.35
C SER A 399 4.31 -26.28 -3.55
N GLN A 400 3.24 -27.07 -3.70
CA GLN A 400 3.00 -27.88 -4.90
C GLN A 400 2.41 -27.09 -6.07
N THR A 401 2.31 -25.76 -5.99
CA THR A 401 1.76 -24.91 -7.06
C THR A 401 2.43 -25.17 -8.42
N VAL A 402 3.77 -25.05 -8.50
CA VAL A 402 4.52 -25.30 -9.76
C VAL A 402 4.37 -26.75 -10.23
N VAL A 403 4.28 -27.71 -9.31
CA VAL A 403 4.12 -29.12 -9.64
C VAL A 403 2.76 -29.35 -10.30
N ASN A 404 1.69 -28.83 -9.70
CA ASN A 404 0.34 -28.89 -10.26
C ASN A 404 0.25 -28.20 -11.63
N ALA A 405 0.93 -27.07 -11.81
CA ALA A 405 1.05 -26.38 -13.09
C ALA A 405 1.75 -27.24 -14.17
N ARG A 406 2.85 -27.91 -13.83
CA ARG A 406 3.56 -28.83 -14.75
C ARG A 406 2.71 -30.06 -15.10
N GLU A 407 2.01 -30.64 -14.13
CA GLU A 407 1.10 -31.76 -14.40
C GLU A 407 -0.06 -31.35 -15.30
N ALA A 408 -0.62 -30.14 -15.11
CA ALA A 408 -1.64 -29.61 -16.02
C ALA A 408 -1.10 -29.44 -17.45
N LYS A 409 0.13 -28.93 -17.63
CA LYS A 409 0.78 -28.81 -18.95
C LYS A 409 0.89 -30.16 -19.67
N LYS A 410 1.17 -31.26 -18.97
CA LYS A 410 1.26 -32.60 -19.58
C LYS A 410 -0.06 -33.07 -20.20
N GLU A 411 -1.19 -32.62 -19.67
CA GLU A 411 -2.54 -32.96 -20.16
C GLU A 411 -3.06 -32.04 -21.27
N LEU A 412 -2.25 -31.08 -21.73
CA LEU A 412 -2.58 -30.12 -22.79
C LEU A 412 -1.95 -30.46 -24.14
N GLY A 413 -1.54 -31.71 -24.35
CA GLY A 413 -0.89 -32.11 -25.61
C GLY A 413 -1.74 -31.87 -26.86
N ASP A 414 -3.06 -32.00 -26.74
CA ASP A 414 -4.04 -31.65 -27.77
C ASP A 414 -3.99 -30.15 -28.09
N VAL A 415 -4.19 -29.29 -27.07
CA VAL A 415 -4.21 -27.83 -27.21
C VAL A 415 -2.87 -27.29 -27.70
N LEU A 416 -1.75 -27.84 -27.21
CA LEU A 416 -0.41 -27.43 -27.60
C LEU A 416 -0.03 -27.85 -29.02
N SER A 417 -0.75 -28.80 -29.60
CA SER A 417 -0.54 -29.24 -30.99
C SER A 417 -1.43 -28.49 -31.99
N GLU A 418 -2.47 -27.80 -31.54
CA GLU A 418 -3.37 -27.02 -32.39
C GLU A 418 -2.61 -25.86 -33.06
N VAL A 419 -2.85 -25.67 -34.35
CA VAL A 419 -2.28 -24.54 -35.11
C VAL A 419 -3.26 -23.38 -35.04
N ARG A 420 -2.80 -22.24 -34.54
CA ARG A 420 -3.56 -20.98 -34.51
C ARG A 420 -3.77 -20.44 -35.92
N ALA A 421 -4.68 -19.48 -36.06
CA ALA A 421 -5.00 -18.86 -37.35
C ALA A 421 -3.78 -18.19 -38.04
N ASP A 422 -2.76 -17.81 -37.27
CA ASP A 422 -1.50 -17.24 -37.75
C ASP A 422 -0.45 -18.30 -38.16
N GLY A 423 -0.79 -19.59 -38.12
CA GLY A 423 0.11 -20.68 -38.47
C GLY A 423 1.07 -21.11 -37.35
N THR A 424 0.97 -20.55 -36.15
CA THR A 424 1.83 -20.88 -35.01
C THR A 424 1.19 -21.91 -34.07
N GLN A 425 2.03 -22.62 -33.31
CA GLN A 425 1.57 -23.47 -32.21
C GLN A 425 1.68 -22.71 -30.88
N PRO A 426 0.70 -22.86 -29.96
CA PRO A 426 0.73 -22.20 -28.67
C PRO A 426 1.90 -22.67 -27.80
N VAL A 427 2.58 -21.72 -27.14
CA VAL A 427 3.68 -22.02 -26.22
C VAL A 427 3.22 -21.82 -24.77
N LEU A 428 3.52 -22.78 -23.89
CA LEU A 428 3.33 -22.68 -22.44
C LEU A 428 4.65 -22.98 -21.74
N GLU A 429 5.26 -21.98 -21.11
CA GLU A 429 6.46 -22.16 -20.27
C GLU A 429 6.07 -22.11 -18.79
N ILE A 430 6.49 -23.10 -18.01
CA ILE A 430 6.24 -23.16 -16.56
C ILE A 430 7.55 -22.86 -15.85
N VAL A 431 7.56 -21.82 -15.01
CA VAL A 431 8.76 -21.33 -14.35
C VAL A 431 8.66 -21.50 -12.84
N ASN A 432 9.63 -22.22 -12.27
CA ASN A 432 9.85 -22.21 -10.82
C ASN A 432 10.67 -20.98 -10.47
N SER A 433 10.06 -20.00 -9.81
CA SER A 433 10.74 -18.74 -9.46
C SER A 433 11.89 -18.93 -8.48
N LYS A 434 11.86 -19.99 -7.65
CA LYS A 434 12.65 -20.10 -6.40
C LYS A 434 12.45 -18.91 -5.44
N GLN A 435 11.38 -18.13 -5.63
CA GLN A 435 11.03 -16.96 -4.82
C GLN A 435 9.63 -17.12 -4.23
N VAL A 436 9.23 -16.14 -3.41
CA VAL A 436 7.90 -16.00 -2.79
C VAL A 436 7.64 -14.51 -2.53
N SER A 437 6.37 -14.13 -2.31
CA SER A 437 5.95 -12.78 -1.95
C SER A 437 6.48 -11.75 -2.95
N THR A 438 6.91 -10.57 -2.47
CA THR A 438 7.40 -9.45 -3.28
C THR A 438 8.47 -9.86 -4.30
N GLY A 439 9.32 -10.86 -3.99
CA GLY A 439 10.31 -11.38 -4.94
C GLY A 439 9.68 -12.08 -6.15
N LEU A 440 8.66 -12.90 -5.91
CA LEU A 440 7.85 -13.50 -6.98
C LEU A 440 7.07 -12.43 -7.75
N GLY A 441 6.50 -11.45 -7.04
CA GLY A 441 5.78 -10.32 -7.66
C GLY A 441 6.65 -9.51 -8.62
N LEU A 442 7.85 -9.12 -8.21
CA LEU A 442 8.81 -8.41 -9.08
C LEU A 442 9.19 -9.24 -10.31
N MET A 443 9.45 -10.54 -10.15
CA MET A 443 9.74 -11.41 -11.30
C MET A 443 8.55 -11.49 -12.28
N ALA A 444 7.31 -11.55 -11.77
CA ALA A 444 6.12 -11.53 -12.62
C ALA A 444 5.96 -10.19 -13.35
N LEU A 445 6.29 -9.07 -12.70
CA LEU A 445 6.30 -7.74 -13.34
C LEU A 445 7.34 -7.65 -14.44
N PHE A 446 8.55 -8.16 -14.20
CA PHE A 446 9.61 -8.20 -15.21
C PHE A 446 9.19 -9.07 -16.40
N ALA A 447 8.58 -10.22 -16.15
CA ALA A 447 8.03 -11.09 -17.18
C ALA A 447 6.98 -10.37 -18.04
N ALA A 448 6.04 -9.65 -17.41
CA ALA A 448 4.98 -8.94 -18.11
C ALA A 448 5.53 -7.80 -18.97
N ARG A 449 6.53 -7.08 -18.46
CA ARG A 449 7.21 -6.01 -19.18
C ARG A 449 8.04 -6.51 -20.37
N MET A 450 8.67 -7.68 -20.24
CA MET A 450 9.35 -8.34 -21.35
C MET A 450 8.34 -8.82 -22.40
N ALA A 451 7.20 -9.39 -21.98
CA ALA A 451 6.12 -9.75 -22.89
C ALA A 451 5.60 -8.53 -23.66
N GLN A 452 5.34 -7.42 -22.96
CA GLN A 452 4.90 -6.15 -23.55
C GLN A 452 5.93 -5.52 -24.51
N ARG A 453 7.18 -5.95 -24.45
CA ARG A 453 8.26 -5.59 -25.39
C ARG A 453 8.44 -6.61 -26.53
N GLY A 454 7.54 -7.59 -26.64
CA GLY A 454 7.52 -8.57 -27.72
C GLY A 454 8.46 -9.76 -27.54
N LEU A 455 9.02 -9.99 -26.35
CA LEU A 455 9.82 -11.19 -26.11
C LEU A 455 8.94 -12.44 -26.12
N SER A 456 9.48 -13.53 -26.68
CA SER A 456 8.80 -14.84 -26.70
C SER A 456 8.72 -15.46 -25.30
N ALA A 457 7.74 -16.35 -25.08
CA ALA A 457 7.59 -17.05 -23.80
C ALA A 457 8.86 -17.82 -23.40
N ARG A 458 9.55 -18.45 -24.36
CA ARG A 458 10.82 -19.16 -24.13
C ARG A 458 11.94 -18.20 -23.70
N SER A 459 12.10 -17.09 -24.40
CA SER A 459 13.11 -16.07 -24.06
C SER A 459 12.85 -15.47 -22.69
N ILE A 460 11.59 -15.24 -22.33
CA ILE A 460 11.20 -14.75 -21.00
C ILE A 460 11.56 -15.77 -19.94
N ARG A 461 11.22 -17.06 -20.11
CA ARG A 461 11.61 -18.12 -19.16
C ARG A 461 13.12 -18.12 -18.93
N GLU A 462 13.91 -18.15 -20.00
CA GLU A 462 15.38 -18.21 -19.92
C GLU A 462 15.95 -17.03 -19.12
N ARG A 463 15.45 -15.82 -19.37
CA ARG A 463 15.84 -14.62 -18.60
C ARG A 463 15.42 -14.71 -17.14
N LEU A 464 14.19 -15.15 -16.85
CA LEU A 464 13.73 -15.31 -15.47
C LEU A 464 14.56 -16.35 -14.69
N GLU A 465 14.96 -17.44 -15.35
CA GLU A 465 15.79 -18.49 -14.75
C GLU A 465 17.22 -18.05 -14.47
N ASP A 466 17.76 -17.12 -15.27
CA ASP A 466 19.04 -16.45 -14.99
C ASP A 466 18.90 -15.42 -13.86
N MET A 467 17.89 -14.54 -13.96
CA MET A 467 17.65 -13.45 -13.01
C MET A 467 17.45 -13.96 -11.57
N ARG A 468 16.73 -15.08 -11.38
CA ARG A 468 16.29 -15.53 -10.05
C ARG A 468 17.41 -15.79 -9.05
N GLU A 469 18.63 -16.10 -9.51
CA GLU A 469 19.79 -16.34 -8.64
C GLU A 469 20.38 -15.03 -8.09
N ARG A 470 20.04 -13.88 -8.69
CA ARG A 470 20.42 -12.51 -8.26
C ARG A 470 19.32 -11.79 -7.50
N PHE A 471 18.22 -12.47 -7.17
CA PHE A 471 17.18 -11.96 -6.28
C PHE A 471 17.56 -12.23 -4.83
N HIS A 472 17.78 -11.17 -4.06
CA HIS A 472 18.19 -11.25 -2.67
C HIS A 472 17.00 -10.97 -1.75
N LEU A 473 16.29 -12.03 -1.34
CA LEU A 473 15.21 -11.95 -0.35
C LEU A 473 15.76 -12.16 1.06
N LEU A 474 15.60 -11.16 1.92
CA LEU A 474 15.89 -11.21 3.35
C LEU A 474 14.66 -10.81 4.14
N PHE A 475 14.38 -11.48 5.25
CA PHE A 475 13.23 -11.15 6.07
C PHE A 475 13.45 -11.45 7.54
N VAL A 476 12.69 -10.76 8.38
CA VAL A 476 12.68 -10.92 9.84
C VAL A 476 11.25 -11.23 10.25
N VAL A 477 11.09 -12.17 11.17
CA VAL A 477 9.80 -12.56 11.74
C VAL A 477 9.76 -12.25 13.23
N ASP A 478 8.56 -12.05 13.77
CA ASP A 478 8.41 -11.86 15.20
C ASP A 478 8.63 -13.15 16.00
N THR A 479 8.15 -14.26 15.46
CA THR A 479 8.32 -15.61 15.99
C THR A 479 8.52 -16.61 14.86
N LEU A 480 9.31 -17.64 15.11
CA LEU A 480 9.47 -18.78 14.19
C LEU A 480 8.28 -19.75 14.25
N ASP A 481 7.38 -19.63 15.23
CA ASP A 481 6.27 -20.57 15.45
C ASP A 481 5.39 -20.77 14.21
N TYR A 482 5.08 -19.70 13.46
CA TYR A 482 4.32 -19.79 12.21
C TYR A 482 5.04 -20.64 11.15
N LEU A 483 6.34 -20.43 10.97
CA LEU A 483 7.15 -21.19 10.00
C LEU A 483 7.25 -22.66 10.41
N VAL A 484 7.32 -22.93 11.72
CA VAL A 484 7.35 -24.29 12.27
C VAL A 484 6.01 -24.99 12.06
N ARG A 485 4.91 -24.39 12.49
CA ARG A 485 3.55 -24.97 12.37
C ARG A 485 3.12 -25.13 10.93
N GLY A 486 3.44 -24.14 10.10
CA GLY A 486 3.25 -24.20 8.66
C GLY A 486 4.15 -25.21 7.96
N GLY A 487 5.24 -25.67 8.59
CA GLY A 487 6.19 -26.62 8.03
C GLY A 487 7.12 -26.03 6.96
N ARG A 488 7.21 -24.69 6.86
CA ARG A 488 7.98 -23.95 5.84
C ARG A 488 9.26 -23.33 6.41
N ILE A 489 9.66 -23.69 7.63
CA ILE A 489 10.92 -23.24 8.25
C ILE A 489 12.18 -23.71 7.51
N GLY A 490 12.09 -24.77 6.72
CA GLY A 490 13.17 -25.25 5.85
C GLY A 490 14.49 -25.52 6.59
N LYS A 491 15.60 -25.06 5.98
CA LYS A 491 16.96 -25.15 6.53
C LYS A 491 17.13 -24.37 7.84
N ALA A 492 16.24 -23.43 8.15
CA ALA A 492 16.27 -22.68 9.43
C ALA A 492 15.75 -23.48 10.63
N ARG A 493 15.37 -24.76 10.47
CA ARG A 493 14.88 -25.63 11.55
C ARG A 493 15.85 -25.74 12.73
N GLY A 494 17.15 -25.56 12.51
CA GLY A 494 18.17 -25.55 13.58
C GLY A 494 18.04 -24.39 14.57
N LEU A 495 17.21 -23.37 14.27
CA LEU A 495 16.90 -22.27 15.19
C LEU A 495 15.78 -22.61 16.19
N ILE A 496 15.11 -23.75 16.04
CA ILE A 496 14.08 -24.21 16.97
C ILE A 496 14.74 -24.57 18.30
N GLY A 497 14.55 -23.75 19.34
CA GLY A 497 15.00 -24.04 20.71
C GLY A 497 16.01 -23.08 21.37
N GLY A 498 16.36 -21.94 20.75
CA GLY A 498 17.19 -20.89 21.40
C GLY A 498 17.34 -19.65 20.52
N LEU A 499 17.62 -18.42 20.97
CA LEU A 499 17.93 -17.84 22.28
C LEU A 499 16.96 -16.67 22.55
N LEU A 500 16.50 -16.51 23.80
CA LEU A 500 15.75 -15.32 24.23
C LEU A 500 16.50 -14.03 23.84
N GLY A 501 15.81 -13.11 23.17
CA GLY A 501 16.37 -11.82 22.75
C GLY A 501 17.21 -11.83 21.47
N ILE A 502 17.35 -12.98 20.78
CA ILE A 502 17.95 -13.04 19.43
C ILE A 502 16.85 -12.94 18.38
N LYS A 503 17.06 -12.07 17.38
CA LYS A 503 16.22 -11.95 16.19
C LYS A 503 16.96 -12.54 14.99
N PRO A 504 16.45 -13.63 14.39
CA PRO A 504 17.06 -14.23 13.21
C PRO A 504 16.76 -13.36 11.97
N ILE A 505 17.74 -13.26 11.09
CA ILE A 505 17.56 -12.75 9.73
C ILE A 505 17.52 -13.96 8.82
N LEU A 506 16.38 -14.15 8.18
CA LEU A 506 16.09 -15.27 7.30
C LEU A 506 16.20 -14.83 5.85
N GLY A 507 16.29 -15.79 4.94
CA GLY A 507 16.29 -15.57 3.50
C GLY A 507 16.03 -16.87 2.75
N LEU A 508 16.20 -16.85 1.43
CA LEU A 508 16.06 -18.04 0.60
C LEU A 508 17.42 -18.54 0.12
N VAL A 509 17.65 -19.84 0.23
CA VAL A 509 18.79 -20.54 -0.36
C VAL A 509 18.26 -21.76 -1.11
N ASP A 510 18.41 -21.75 -2.45
CA ASP A 510 17.79 -22.73 -3.36
C ASP A 510 16.25 -22.76 -3.28
N GLY A 511 15.64 -21.61 -3.00
CA GLY A 511 14.19 -21.47 -2.85
C GLY A 511 13.63 -22.06 -1.55
N GLU A 512 14.47 -22.36 -0.56
CA GLU A 512 14.05 -22.83 0.77
C GLU A 512 14.45 -21.82 1.85
N VAL A 513 13.62 -21.65 2.90
CA VAL A 513 13.93 -20.77 4.03
C VAL A 513 15.22 -21.22 4.72
N ALA A 514 16.15 -20.29 4.90
CA ALA A 514 17.41 -20.51 5.60
C ALA A 514 17.71 -19.37 6.59
N ALA A 515 18.47 -19.70 7.64
CA ALA A 515 19.04 -18.71 8.52
C ALA A 515 20.25 -18.06 7.83
N ILE A 516 20.19 -16.76 7.61
CA ILE A 516 21.26 -16.00 6.97
C ILE A 516 22.20 -15.43 8.03
N ASP A 517 21.62 -14.81 9.04
CA ASP A 517 22.35 -14.23 10.16
C ASP A 517 21.45 -14.11 11.40
N LYS A 518 21.99 -13.57 12.50
CA LYS A 518 21.25 -13.32 13.74
C LYS A 518 21.81 -12.09 14.45
N VAL A 519 20.91 -11.29 15.00
CA VAL A 519 21.27 -10.12 15.83
C VAL A 519 20.64 -10.23 17.21
N ARG A 520 21.21 -9.51 18.18
CA ARG A 520 20.59 -9.34 19.50
C ARG A 520 19.71 -8.09 19.49
N GLY A 521 18.45 -8.24 19.86
CA GLY A 521 17.45 -7.16 19.88
C GLY A 521 16.88 -6.79 18.50
N GLY A 522 15.58 -6.47 18.46
CA GLY A 522 14.88 -6.15 17.19
C GLY A 522 15.34 -4.87 16.51
N LYS A 523 15.82 -3.88 17.29
CA LYS A 523 16.29 -2.60 16.72
C LYS A 523 17.48 -2.77 15.76
N ALA A 524 18.32 -3.79 15.97
CA ALA A 524 19.53 -4.03 15.17
C ALA A 524 19.27 -4.83 13.88
N ALA A 525 18.07 -5.38 13.69
CA ALA A 525 17.79 -6.30 12.59
C ALA A 525 17.81 -5.61 11.21
N HIS A 526 17.11 -4.48 11.05
CA HIS A 526 17.10 -3.76 9.77
C HIS A 526 18.47 -3.19 9.36
N PRO A 527 19.26 -2.55 10.25
CA PRO A 527 20.64 -2.17 9.92
C PRO A 527 21.47 -3.37 9.42
N LYS A 528 21.34 -4.52 10.07
CA LYS A 528 22.07 -5.72 9.63
C LYS A 528 21.57 -6.25 8.28
N VAL A 529 20.26 -6.15 7.99
CA VAL A 529 19.70 -6.44 6.66
C VAL A 529 20.33 -5.55 5.59
N ILE A 530 20.53 -4.25 5.86
CA ILE A 530 21.22 -3.35 4.92
C ILE A 530 22.66 -3.79 4.68
N GLU A 531 23.44 -4.10 5.73
CA GLU A 531 24.81 -4.60 5.58
C GLU A 531 24.87 -5.84 4.69
N LEU A 532 23.99 -6.81 4.96
CA LEU A 532 23.89 -8.04 4.20
C LEU A 532 23.46 -7.83 2.75
N LEU A 533 22.74 -6.74 2.43
CA LEU A 533 22.41 -6.39 1.05
C LEU A 533 23.62 -5.75 0.35
N LYS A 534 24.37 -4.88 1.02
CA LYS A 534 25.62 -4.29 0.49
C LYS A 534 26.70 -5.32 0.17
N GLU A 535 26.66 -6.48 0.82
CA GLU A 535 27.54 -7.61 0.50
C GLU A 535 27.13 -8.36 -0.77
N ARG A 536 25.88 -8.21 -1.23
CA ARG A 536 25.29 -8.97 -2.35
C ARG A 536 25.11 -8.16 -3.62
N VAL A 537 25.00 -6.84 -3.50
CA VAL A 537 24.87 -5.91 -4.61
C VAL A 537 25.95 -4.83 -4.52
N ASP A 538 26.21 -4.15 -5.63
CA ASP A 538 27.06 -2.96 -5.68
C ASP A 538 26.21 -1.73 -5.30
N PRO A 539 26.41 -1.14 -4.10
CA PRO A 539 25.54 -0.06 -3.59
C PRO A 539 25.60 1.22 -4.43
N GLU A 540 26.66 1.41 -5.23
CA GLU A 540 26.82 2.55 -6.12
C GLU A 540 26.04 2.40 -7.43
N LYS A 541 25.49 1.22 -7.70
CA LYS A 541 24.71 0.94 -8.91
C LYS A 541 23.20 0.99 -8.63
N PRO A 542 22.40 1.36 -9.64
CA PRO A 542 20.95 1.33 -9.52
C PRO A 542 20.41 -0.06 -9.21
N VAL A 543 19.44 -0.13 -8.29
CA VAL A 543 18.74 -1.37 -7.91
C VAL A 543 17.23 -1.23 -8.02
N VAL A 544 16.56 -2.36 -8.22
CA VAL A 544 15.11 -2.51 -7.98
C VAL A 544 14.93 -3.16 -6.63
N ALA A 545 14.01 -2.63 -5.82
CA ALA A 545 13.75 -3.17 -4.49
C ALA A 545 12.25 -3.33 -4.24
N GLY A 546 11.91 -4.11 -3.24
CA GLY A 546 10.56 -4.16 -2.73
C GLY A 546 10.50 -4.65 -1.29
N ILE A 547 9.43 -4.30 -0.59
CA ILE A 547 9.15 -4.75 0.76
C ILE A 547 7.78 -5.41 0.82
N GLY A 548 7.76 -6.60 1.42
CA GLY A 548 6.54 -7.27 1.86
C GLY A 548 6.45 -7.20 3.39
N HIS A 549 5.28 -6.85 3.94
CA HIS A 549 5.07 -6.88 5.39
C HIS A 549 3.77 -7.58 5.81
N ALA A 550 3.79 -8.28 6.93
CA ALA A 550 2.62 -8.94 7.51
C ALA A 550 2.06 -8.09 8.67
N ALA A 551 1.07 -7.24 8.40
CA ALA A 551 0.50 -6.31 9.39
C ALA A 551 1.57 -5.49 10.17
N ALA A 552 2.67 -5.13 9.52
CA ALA A 552 3.83 -4.46 10.13
C ALA A 552 4.23 -3.15 9.40
N PRO A 553 3.30 -2.19 9.22
CA PRO A 553 3.50 -0.98 8.42
C PRO A 553 4.59 -0.05 8.98
N ILE A 554 4.74 0.02 10.31
CA ILE A 554 5.77 0.85 10.97
C ILE A 554 7.17 0.30 10.64
N TRP A 555 7.33 -1.02 10.75
CA TRP A 555 8.60 -1.68 10.49
C TRP A 555 8.96 -1.67 9.00
N SER A 556 7.99 -1.83 8.11
CA SER A 556 8.22 -1.69 6.67
C SER A 556 8.62 -0.26 6.29
N GLY A 557 7.97 0.75 6.89
CA GLY A 557 8.34 2.17 6.73
C GLY A 557 9.79 2.43 7.12
N ARG A 558 10.20 1.97 8.31
CA ARG A 558 11.59 2.09 8.79
C ARG A 558 12.59 1.40 7.86
N LEU A 559 12.29 0.19 7.38
CA LEU A 559 13.19 -0.51 6.47
C LEU A 559 13.27 0.20 5.11
N ARG A 560 12.16 0.75 4.61
CA ARG A 560 12.13 1.55 3.38
C ARG A 560 13.03 2.78 3.48
N GLU A 561 12.96 3.52 4.58
CA GLU A 561 13.82 4.69 4.82
C GLU A 561 15.30 4.30 4.74
N LEU A 562 15.70 3.27 5.49
CA LEU A 562 17.08 2.75 5.47
C LEU A 562 17.53 2.29 4.06
N LEU A 563 16.64 1.71 3.26
CA LEU A 563 16.97 1.34 1.88
C LEU A 563 17.25 2.58 1.01
N HIS A 564 16.42 3.62 1.11
CA HIS A 564 16.62 4.86 0.35
C HIS A 564 17.84 5.67 0.81
N GLU A 565 18.25 5.54 2.07
CA GLU A 565 19.49 6.15 2.59
C GLU A 565 20.75 5.50 2.04
N HIS A 566 20.68 4.23 1.65
CA HIS A 566 21.87 3.42 1.34
C HIS A 566 21.97 2.93 -0.10
N PHE A 567 20.91 3.04 -0.90
CA PHE A 567 20.87 2.53 -2.27
C PHE A 567 20.17 3.51 -3.21
N THR A 568 20.65 3.57 -4.45
CA THR A 568 19.92 4.26 -5.54
C THR A 568 18.84 3.33 -6.08
N ILE A 569 17.61 3.49 -5.56
CA ILE A 569 16.47 2.67 -5.96
C ILE A 569 15.74 3.29 -7.14
N THR A 570 15.74 2.62 -8.29
CA THR A 570 15.04 3.10 -9.50
C THR A 570 13.56 2.74 -9.54
N GLU A 571 13.19 1.70 -8.81
CA GLU A 571 11.81 1.23 -8.70
C GLU A 571 11.63 0.51 -7.37
N PHE A 572 10.50 0.78 -6.71
CA PHE A 572 10.18 0.25 -5.40
C PHE A 572 8.77 -0.34 -5.40
N LEU A 573 8.63 -1.59 -4.96
CA LEU A 573 7.33 -2.26 -4.76
C LEU A 573 7.07 -2.45 -3.26
N LEU A 574 6.04 -1.81 -2.72
CA LEU A 574 5.57 -2.06 -1.35
C LEU A 574 4.27 -2.87 -1.40
N ASN A 575 4.17 -3.92 -0.59
CA ASN A 575 2.93 -4.68 -0.48
C ASN A 575 2.72 -5.26 0.92
N GLU A 576 1.46 -5.46 1.27
CA GLU A 576 1.09 -6.27 2.44
C GLU A 576 1.13 -7.76 2.04
N ILE A 577 1.70 -8.60 2.89
CA ILE A 577 1.82 -10.04 2.66
C ILE A 577 0.42 -10.68 2.70
N GLY A 578 0.12 -11.50 1.69
CA GLY A 578 -1.17 -12.14 1.51
C GLY A 578 -1.47 -13.21 2.57
N PRO A 579 -2.75 -13.53 2.82
CA PRO A 579 -3.20 -14.59 3.71
C PRO A 579 -2.43 -15.91 3.63
N VAL A 580 -2.06 -16.36 2.44
CA VAL A 580 -1.36 -17.63 2.23
C VAL A 580 0.06 -17.57 2.77
N VAL A 581 0.86 -16.57 2.37
CA VAL A 581 2.22 -16.41 2.89
C VAL A 581 2.18 -16.04 4.38
N GLY A 582 1.24 -15.17 4.78
CA GLY A 582 0.99 -14.72 6.14
C GLY A 582 0.70 -15.84 7.13
N THR A 583 0.07 -16.95 6.68
CA THR A 583 -0.12 -18.17 7.48
C THR A 583 1.21 -18.76 7.95
N HIS A 584 2.27 -18.66 7.14
CA HIS A 584 3.58 -19.25 7.44
C HIS A 584 4.55 -18.28 8.08
N VAL A 585 4.48 -16.98 7.80
CA VAL A 585 5.41 -16.00 8.39
C VAL A 585 4.86 -15.30 9.64
N GLY A 586 3.54 -15.28 9.81
CA GLY A 586 2.86 -14.61 10.91
C GLY A 586 2.86 -13.08 10.82
N PRO A 587 2.06 -12.40 11.67
CA PRO A 587 2.10 -10.94 11.80
C PRO A 587 3.45 -10.48 12.37
N GLY A 588 3.85 -9.26 12.05
CA GLY A 588 5.14 -8.69 12.43
C GLY A 588 6.28 -9.02 11.46
N CYS A 589 6.06 -9.92 10.49
CA CYS A 589 7.06 -10.21 9.46
C CYS A 589 7.31 -8.99 8.56
N VAL A 590 8.57 -8.70 8.28
CA VAL A 590 8.99 -7.72 7.25
C VAL A 590 10.10 -8.35 6.44
N GLY A 591 9.92 -8.37 5.12
CA GLY A 591 10.90 -8.84 4.15
C GLY A 591 11.24 -7.78 3.13
N VAL A 592 12.49 -7.77 2.69
CA VAL A 592 12.98 -6.99 1.56
C VAL A 592 13.49 -7.94 0.49
N VAL A 593 13.17 -7.62 -0.75
CA VAL A 593 13.83 -8.18 -1.92
C VAL A 593 14.60 -7.08 -2.63
N MET A 594 15.81 -7.41 -3.09
CA MET A 594 16.63 -6.52 -3.89
C MET A 594 17.14 -7.27 -5.12
N PHE A 595 17.09 -6.59 -6.26
CA PHE A 595 17.60 -7.08 -7.53
C PHE A 595 18.41 -5.98 -8.21
N GLN A 596 19.64 -6.31 -8.61
CA GLN A 596 20.49 -5.43 -9.40
C GLN A 596 20.49 -5.89 -10.87
N PRO A 597 19.81 -5.16 -11.78
CA PRO A 597 19.81 -5.51 -13.20
C PRO A 597 21.19 -5.35 -13.82
N THR A 598 21.48 -6.17 -14.82
CA THR A 598 22.59 -5.89 -15.74
C THR A 598 22.21 -4.77 -16.72
N GLU A 599 23.20 -4.21 -17.43
CA GLU A 599 22.97 -3.20 -18.48
C GLU A 599 22.05 -3.72 -19.60
N GLU A 600 22.11 -5.01 -19.91
CA GLU A 600 21.25 -5.64 -20.92
C GLU A 600 19.80 -5.80 -20.43
N GLU A 601 19.62 -6.04 -19.12
CA GLU A 601 18.31 -6.29 -18.52
C GLU A 601 17.55 -5.02 -18.22
N ALA A 602 18.24 -3.97 -17.78
CA ALA A 602 17.65 -2.69 -17.41
C ALA A 602 16.59 -2.19 -18.41
N PRO A 603 16.85 -2.12 -19.74
CA PRO A 603 15.84 -1.67 -20.69
C PRO A 603 14.66 -2.64 -20.85
N LEU A 604 14.85 -3.93 -20.59
CA LEU A 604 13.81 -4.97 -20.74
C LEU A 604 12.83 -4.97 -19.56
N ILE A 605 13.32 -4.68 -18.36
CA ILE A 605 12.52 -4.70 -17.14
C ILE A 605 12.07 -3.31 -16.68
N ALA A 606 12.58 -2.24 -17.29
CA ALA A 606 12.18 -0.87 -16.97
C ALA A 606 10.65 -0.69 -17.06
N PRO A 607 10.06 0.18 -16.22
CA PRO A 607 8.67 0.58 -16.36
C PRO A 607 8.33 0.93 -17.81
N LEU A 608 7.15 0.51 -18.28
CA LEU A 608 6.73 0.83 -19.64
C LEU A 608 6.61 2.35 -19.80
N PRO A 609 6.96 2.90 -20.98
CA PRO A 609 6.70 4.30 -21.27
C PRO A 609 5.20 4.56 -21.11
N THR A 610 4.85 5.59 -20.35
CA THR A 610 3.51 6.17 -20.42
C THR A 610 3.31 6.69 -21.83
N ALA A 611 2.26 6.29 -22.54
CA ALA A 611 1.94 6.85 -23.86
C ALA A 611 1.97 8.40 -23.77
N GLU A 612 2.73 9.04 -24.66
CA GLU A 612 2.83 10.50 -24.79
C GLU A 612 1.51 11.13 -25.23
#